data_AF-A0A8J3ZQD1-F1
#
_entry.id   AF-A0A8J3ZQD1-F1
#
_cell.length_a   1.000
_cell.length_b   1.000
_cell.length_c   1.000
_cell.angle_alpha   90.00
_cell.angle_beta   90.00
_cell.angle_gamma   90.00
#
_symmetry.space_group_name_H-M   'P 1'
#
loop_
_entity.id
_entity.type
_entity.pdbx_description
1 polymer ?
#
loop_
_entity_poly.entity_id
_entity_poly.type
_entity_poly.pdbx_seq_one_letter_code
_entity_poly.pdbx_strand_id
1 'polypeptide(L)'
;MSRLTRVDLNGVLSDRPSLDYLLAGVVVAGHVLIIRQSGSGDFLSWIESDRRSDVYSGSGAVIATLGGLSAIGLAIYQSASGDRSKAIRVLYGNELRRNWRGLLVMAGLSSLLCYLCMALDQEKDPISIRFVFEWAMVFAVVRFVRLVWIFDRILQIADRDLTDAPRRTPAAPSARWRRSNAENRAEITPGNGDNQSLEAQAPGA
;
A
#
# COMPACT_ATOMS: atom_id res chain seq x y z
N MET A 1 23.83 6.54 -26.71
CA MET A 1 22.63 7.04 -27.43
C MET A 1 21.72 5.85 -27.68
N SER A 2 20.81 5.50 -26.76
CA SER A 2 19.37 5.75 -26.93
C SER A 2 18.62 5.68 -25.58
N ARG A 3 18.60 6.80 -24.84
CA ARG A 3 17.63 7.04 -23.74
C ARG A 3 16.38 7.74 -24.29
N LEU A 4 15.76 7.14 -25.31
CA LEU A 4 14.49 7.64 -25.83
C LEU A 4 13.38 7.19 -24.88
N THR A 5 12.93 8.13 -24.04
CA THR A 5 11.52 8.37 -23.72
C THR A 5 10.69 7.14 -23.39
N ARG A 6 11.02 6.45 -22.28
CA ARG A 6 9.92 5.94 -21.45
C ARG A 6 9.22 7.19 -20.95
N VAL A 7 8.17 7.62 -21.63
CA VAL A 7 7.21 8.56 -21.05
C VAL A 7 6.88 7.96 -19.70
N ASP A 8 7.30 8.62 -18.63
CA ASP A 8 7.04 8.15 -17.28
C ASP A 8 5.55 8.38 -17.04
N LEU A 9 4.73 7.49 -17.59
CA LEU A 9 3.28 7.46 -17.45
C LEU A 9 2.90 7.55 -15.96
N ASN A 10 3.79 7.08 -15.10
CA ASN A 10 3.69 7.17 -13.66
C ASN A 10 3.77 8.61 -13.12
N GLY A 11 4.65 9.45 -13.69
CA GLY A 11 4.76 10.86 -13.32
C GLY A 11 3.51 11.64 -13.74
N VAL A 12 3.02 11.39 -14.96
CA VAL A 12 1.81 12.05 -15.49
C VAL A 12 0.56 11.70 -14.69
N LEU A 13 0.41 10.43 -14.27
CA LEU A 13 -0.70 10.04 -13.41
C LEU A 13 -0.60 10.72 -12.04
N SER A 14 0.59 10.72 -11.43
CA SER A 14 0.84 11.32 -10.11
C SER A 14 0.48 12.81 -10.09
N ASP A 15 0.90 13.57 -11.09
CA ASP A 15 0.84 15.04 -11.08
C ASP A 15 -0.57 15.61 -11.28
N ARG A 16 -1.50 14.82 -11.85
CA ARG A 16 -2.84 15.30 -12.22
C ARG A 16 -3.93 14.37 -11.69
N PRO A 17 -4.41 14.56 -10.45
CA PRO A 17 -5.55 13.79 -9.91
C PRO A 17 -6.86 14.03 -10.70
N SER A 18 -6.91 15.09 -11.51
CA SER A 18 -8.01 15.34 -12.44
C SER A 18 -8.12 14.27 -13.52
N LEU A 19 -7.01 13.59 -13.88
CA LEU A 19 -7.03 12.51 -14.87
C LEU A 19 -7.84 11.31 -14.39
N ASP A 20 -8.01 11.12 -13.07
CA ASP A 20 -8.82 10.01 -12.55
C ASP A 20 -10.30 10.16 -12.93
N TYR A 21 -10.83 11.40 -12.90
CA TYR A 21 -12.22 11.65 -13.31
C TYR A 21 -12.39 11.48 -14.81
N LEU A 22 -11.42 11.94 -15.60
CA LEU A 22 -11.44 11.76 -17.04
C LEU A 22 -11.35 10.27 -17.40
N LEU A 23 -10.47 9.51 -16.75
CA LEU A 23 -10.33 8.08 -16.99
C LEU A 23 -11.62 7.34 -16.63
N ALA A 24 -12.18 7.58 -15.45
CA ALA A 24 -13.44 6.98 -15.04
C ALA A 24 -14.59 7.36 -15.99
N GLY A 25 -14.66 8.64 -16.37
CA GLY A 25 -15.65 9.15 -17.32
C GLY A 25 -15.52 8.51 -18.71
N VAL A 26 -14.31 8.36 -19.23
CA VAL A 26 -14.05 7.74 -20.54
C VAL A 26 -14.41 6.25 -20.51
N VAL A 27 -14.08 5.53 -19.44
CA VAL A 27 -14.43 4.11 -19.30
C VAL A 27 -15.95 3.94 -19.30
N VAL A 28 -16.67 4.71 -18.48
CA VAL A 28 -18.14 4.62 -18.39
C VAL A 28 -18.79 5.09 -19.69
N ALA A 29 -18.32 6.18 -20.29
CA ALA A 29 -18.83 6.66 -21.56
C ALA A 29 -18.62 5.61 -22.68
N GLY A 30 -17.47 4.96 -22.70
CA GLY A 30 -17.19 3.84 -23.60
C GLY A 30 -18.16 2.68 -23.38
N HIS A 31 -18.41 2.30 -22.13
CA HIS A 31 -19.37 1.25 -21.79
C HIS A 31 -20.80 1.62 -22.21
N VAL A 32 -21.25 2.85 -21.93
CA VAL A 32 -22.56 3.38 -22.36
C VAL A 32 -22.70 3.34 -23.89
N LEU A 33 -21.65 3.73 -24.62
CA LEU A 33 -21.64 3.67 -26.08
C LEU A 33 -21.76 2.24 -26.59
N ILE A 34 -21.05 1.30 -25.96
CA ILE A 34 -21.13 -0.13 -26.30
C ILE A 34 -22.56 -0.64 -26.07
N ILE A 35 -23.15 -0.40 -24.91
CA ILE A 35 -24.53 -0.84 -24.59
C ILE A 35 -25.53 -0.23 -25.57
N ARG A 36 -25.37 1.05 -25.93
CA ARG A 36 -26.25 1.71 -26.89
C ARG A 36 -26.15 1.12 -28.30
N GLN A 37 -24.99 0.63 -28.69
CA GLN A 37 -24.78 0.03 -30.01
C GLN A 37 -25.20 -1.45 -30.05
N SER A 38 -24.92 -2.22 -29.01
CA SER A 38 -25.19 -3.65 -28.96
C SER A 38 -26.57 -4.00 -28.43
N GLY A 39 -27.21 -3.09 -27.67
CA GLY A 39 -28.43 -3.36 -26.91
C GLY A 39 -28.23 -4.35 -25.74
N SER A 40 -26.98 -4.68 -25.41
CA SER A 40 -26.61 -5.70 -24.42
C SER A 40 -25.39 -5.28 -23.61
N GLY A 41 -25.24 -5.79 -22.39
CA GLY A 41 -24.10 -5.52 -21.52
C GLY A 41 -24.39 -4.62 -20.31
N ASP A 42 -25.63 -4.13 -20.14
CA ASP A 42 -26.03 -3.52 -18.86
C ASP A 42 -26.10 -4.61 -17.78
N PHE A 43 -24.99 -4.83 -17.07
CA PHE A 43 -24.91 -5.88 -16.05
C PHE A 43 -25.91 -5.67 -14.91
N LEU A 44 -26.29 -4.42 -14.60
CA LEU A 44 -27.28 -4.09 -13.58
C LEU A 44 -28.70 -4.40 -14.03
N SER A 45 -28.95 -4.36 -15.35
CA SER A 45 -30.23 -4.83 -15.90
C SER A 45 -30.48 -6.31 -15.64
N TRP A 46 -29.43 -7.12 -15.51
CA TRP A 46 -29.52 -8.55 -15.25
C TRP A 46 -29.84 -8.88 -13.79
N ILE A 47 -29.69 -7.89 -12.90
CA ILE A 47 -29.98 -8.02 -11.48
C ILE A 47 -31.41 -7.54 -11.24
N GLU A 48 -32.21 -8.39 -10.59
CA GLU A 48 -33.57 -8.07 -10.16
C GLU A 48 -33.57 -6.82 -9.26
N SER A 49 -34.60 -5.98 -9.39
CA SER A 49 -34.62 -4.66 -8.73
C SER A 49 -34.52 -4.73 -7.21
N ASP A 50 -35.09 -5.78 -6.61
CA ASP A 50 -35.05 -6.08 -5.18
C ASP A 50 -33.64 -6.41 -4.68
N ARG A 51 -32.75 -6.92 -5.55
CA ARG A 51 -31.36 -7.26 -5.20
C ARG A 51 -30.35 -6.15 -5.49
N ARG A 52 -30.74 -5.11 -6.22
CA ARG A 52 -29.82 -3.99 -6.55
C ARG A 52 -29.42 -3.20 -5.30
N SER A 53 -30.31 -3.03 -4.34
CA SER A 53 -30.01 -2.40 -3.05
C SER A 53 -28.86 -3.10 -2.32
N ASP A 54 -28.79 -4.43 -2.39
CA ASP A 54 -27.73 -5.22 -1.76
C ASP A 54 -26.39 -4.98 -2.46
N VAL A 55 -26.40 -4.87 -3.79
CA VAL A 55 -25.19 -4.56 -4.57
C VAL A 55 -24.69 -3.16 -4.28
N TYR A 56 -25.58 -2.17 -4.25
CA TYR A 56 -25.21 -0.78 -3.97
C TYR A 56 -24.67 -0.62 -2.54
N SER A 57 -25.38 -1.16 -1.55
CA SER A 57 -24.96 -1.09 -0.15
C SER A 57 -23.67 -1.87 0.11
N GLY A 58 -23.54 -3.08 -0.44
CA GLY A 58 -22.32 -3.89 -0.34
C GLY A 58 -21.11 -3.19 -0.98
N SER A 59 -21.28 -2.61 -2.16
CA SER A 59 -20.23 -1.85 -2.83
C SER A 59 -19.84 -0.59 -2.06
N GLY A 60 -20.83 0.16 -1.57
CA GLY A 60 -20.60 1.32 -0.71
C GLY A 60 -19.81 0.97 0.55
N ALA A 61 -20.14 -0.16 1.18
CA ALA A 61 -19.42 -0.68 2.34
C ALA A 61 -17.96 -1.06 2.01
N VAL A 62 -17.72 -1.78 0.90
CA VAL A 62 -16.35 -2.13 0.47
C VAL A 62 -15.52 -0.88 0.24
N ILE A 63 -16.05 0.12 -0.48
CA ILE A 63 -15.35 1.39 -0.73
C ILE A 63 -15.04 2.10 0.59
N ALA A 64 -15.99 2.15 1.53
CA ALA A 64 -15.78 2.74 2.85
C ALA A 64 -14.68 2.01 3.64
N THR A 65 -14.65 0.68 3.62
CA THR A 65 -13.61 -0.13 4.27
C THR A 65 -12.24 0.15 3.66
N LEU A 66 -12.12 0.24 2.33
CA LEU A 66 -10.87 0.60 1.65
C LEU A 66 -10.41 2.03 2.03
N GLY A 67 -11.35 2.97 2.14
CA GLY A 67 -11.10 4.31 2.68
C GLY A 67 -10.57 4.28 4.11
N GLY A 68 -11.16 3.46 4.98
CA GLY A 68 -10.69 3.26 6.36
C GLY A 68 -9.27 2.67 6.44
N LEU A 69 -8.98 1.65 5.64
CA LEU A 69 -7.64 1.05 5.56
C LEU A 69 -6.59 2.08 5.11
N SER A 70 -6.96 2.94 4.16
CA SER A 70 -6.11 4.04 3.68
C SER A 70 -5.77 5.02 4.80
N ALA A 71 -6.75 5.34 5.67
CA ALA A 71 -6.54 6.22 6.82
C ALA A 71 -5.59 5.60 7.85
N ILE A 72 -5.69 4.29 8.09
CA ILE A 72 -4.75 3.57 8.98
C ILE A 72 -3.33 3.64 8.42
N GLY A 73 -3.14 3.37 7.12
CA GLY A 73 -1.83 3.45 6.50
C GLY A 73 -1.22 4.86 6.56
N LEU A 74 -2.04 5.91 6.45
CA LEU A 74 -1.62 7.29 6.70
C LEU A 74 -1.19 7.51 8.15
N ALA A 75 -1.92 6.99 9.13
CA ALA A 75 -1.56 7.10 10.54
C ALA A 75 -0.21 6.43 10.83
N ILE A 76 0.02 5.22 10.28
CA ILE A 76 1.31 4.52 10.36
C ILE A 76 2.43 5.34 9.72
N TYR A 77 2.18 5.93 8.54
CA TYR A 77 3.15 6.81 7.89
C TYR A 77 3.49 8.03 8.77
N GLN A 78 2.51 8.63 9.45
CA GLN A 78 2.75 9.77 10.34
C GLN A 78 3.54 9.38 11.59
N SER A 79 3.36 8.17 12.12
CA SER A 79 4.07 7.71 13.32
C SER A 79 5.52 7.30 13.05
N ALA A 80 5.88 6.98 11.80
CA ALA A 80 7.26 6.70 11.41
C ALA A 80 8.19 7.87 11.80
N SER A 81 9.33 7.60 12.44
CA SER A 81 10.20 8.63 13.05
C SER A 81 11.65 8.64 12.53
N GLY A 82 11.95 7.92 11.44
CA GLY A 82 13.29 7.88 10.84
C GLY A 82 13.71 9.22 10.22
N ASP A 83 15.02 9.50 10.19
CA ASP A 83 15.54 10.79 9.74
C ASP A 83 15.28 11.07 8.25
N ARG A 84 15.29 10.05 7.39
CA ARG A 84 14.91 10.22 5.98
C ARG A 84 13.40 10.37 5.81
N SER A 85 12.57 9.69 6.61
CA SER A 85 11.13 9.94 6.68
C SER A 85 10.80 11.36 7.14
N LYS A 86 11.63 11.95 8.03
CA LYS A 86 11.55 13.39 8.38
C LYS A 86 11.93 14.25 7.17
N ALA A 87 13.03 13.96 6.48
CA ALA A 87 13.44 14.70 5.30
C ALA A 87 12.36 14.70 4.19
N ILE A 88 11.74 13.55 3.93
CA ILE A 88 10.63 13.42 2.97
C ILE A 88 9.42 14.25 3.42
N ARG A 89 9.08 14.25 4.71
CA ARG A 89 7.98 15.08 5.22
C ARG A 89 8.26 16.57 5.10
N VAL A 90 9.52 17.00 5.23
CA VAL A 90 9.90 18.40 5.02
C VAL A 90 9.80 18.79 3.54
N LEU A 91 10.23 17.90 2.63
CA LEU A 91 10.26 18.19 1.19
C LEU A 91 8.90 18.02 0.49
N TYR A 92 8.09 17.03 0.88
CA TYR A 92 6.87 16.60 0.17
C TYR A 92 5.64 16.45 1.07
N GLY A 93 5.72 16.86 2.34
CA GLY A 93 4.66 16.59 3.31
C GLY A 93 3.33 17.25 2.96
N ASN A 94 3.34 18.40 2.29
CA ASN A 94 2.13 19.12 1.92
C ASN A 94 1.42 18.44 0.73
N GLU A 95 2.18 18.06 -0.30
CA GLU A 95 1.70 17.33 -1.47
C GLU A 95 1.11 15.98 -1.05
N LEU A 96 1.82 15.26 -0.18
CA LEU A 96 1.37 13.96 0.31
C LEU A 96 0.08 14.09 1.13
N ARG A 97 0.00 15.07 2.04
CA ARG A 97 -1.22 15.33 2.82
C ARG A 97 -2.39 15.72 1.93
N ARG A 98 -2.16 16.54 0.90
CA ARG A 98 -3.20 16.93 -0.06
C ARG A 98 -3.70 15.74 -0.87
N ASN A 99 -2.80 14.89 -1.37
CA ASN A 99 -3.16 13.68 -2.10
C ASN A 99 -3.93 12.70 -1.23
N TRP A 100 -3.46 12.45 0.00
CA TRP A 100 -4.14 11.57 0.94
C TRP A 100 -5.52 12.07 1.35
N ARG A 101 -5.65 13.36 1.69
CA ARG A 101 -6.96 13.95 1.95
C ARG A 101 -7.88 13.81 0.72
N GLY A 102 -7.34 14.04 -0.47
CA GLY A 102 -8.07 13.85 -1.72
C GLY A 102 -8.56 12.42 -1.93
N LEU A 103 -7.76 11.40 -1.56
CA LEU A 103 -8.20 10.00 -1.64
C LEU A 103 -9.29 9.67 -0.63
N LEU A 104 -9.13 10.10 0.63
CA LEU A 104 -10.13 9.84 1.68
C LEU A 104 -11.48 10.51 1.37
N VAL A 105 -11.45 11.78 0.98
CA VAL A 105 -12.67 12.52 0.60
C VAL A 105 -13.35 11.84 -0.59
N MET A 106 -12.59 11.40 -1.58
CA MET A 106 -13.15 10.77 -2.78
C MET A 106 -13.66 9.36 -2.54
N ALA A 107 -13.02 8.57 -1.68
CA ALA A 107 -13.55 7.29 -1.24
C ALA A 107 -14.88 7.49 -0.50
N GLY A 108 -14.95 8.47 0.40
CA GLY A 108 -16.19 8.85 1.10
C GLY A 108 -17.29 9.29 0.13
N LEU A 109 -16.97 10.15 -0.84
CA LEU A 109 -17.93 10.58 -1.87
C LEU A 109 -18.40 9.44 -2.77
N SER A 110 -17.52 8.51 -3.12
CA SER A 110 -17.89 7.35 -3.95
C SER A 110 -18.80 6.39 -3.19
N SER A 111 -18.49 6.12 -1.91
CA SER A 111 -19.37 5.34 -1.02
C SER A 111 -20.73 6.02 -0.85
N LEU A 112 -20.74 7.34 -0.62
CA LEU A 112 -21.98 8.12 -0.53
C LEU A 112 -22.78 8.05 -1.83
N LEU A 113 -22.13 8.13 -3.00
CA LEU A 113 -22.79 7.97 -4.29
C LEU A 113 -23.44 6.60 -4.46
N CYS A 114 -22.81 5.51 -3.98
CA CYS A 114 -23.45 4.20 -3.98
C CYS A 114 -24.74 4.18 -3.13
N TYR A 115 -24.73 4.79 -1.93
CA TYR A 115 -25.93 4.90 -1.10
C TYR A 115 -26.99 5.84 -1.68
N LEU A 116 -26.58 6.90 -2.39
CA LEU A 116 -27.51 7.76 -3.12
C LEU A 116 -28.15 7.00 -4.28
N CYS A 117 -27.40 6.17 -5.01
CA CYS A 117 -27.96 5.30 -6.03
C CYS A 117 -28.99 4.34 -5.41
N MET A 118 -28.68 3.75 -4.25
CA MET A 118 -29.64 2.92 -3.51
C MET A 118 -30.91 3.67 -3.10
N ALA A 119 -30.78 4.91 -2.62
CA ALA A 119 -31.94 5.71 -2.19
C ALA A 119 -32.79 6.18 -3.37
N LEU A 120 -32.18 6.37 -4.54
CA LEU A 120 -32.85 6.82 -5.74
C LEU A 120 -33.35 5.68 -6.63
N ASP A 121 -32.88 4.44 -6.43
CA ASP A 121 -33.27 3.27 -7.24
C ASP A 121 -34.76 2.95 -7.07
N GLN A 122 -35.60 3.43 -7.98
CA GLN A 122 -37.04 3.18 -8.02
C GLN A 122 -37.40 2.18 -9.13
N GLU A 123 -38.49 1.41 -8.99
CA GLU A 123 -38.89 0.39 -9.98
C GLU A 123 -39.08 0.93 -11.41
N LYS A 124 -39.40 2.22 -11.56
CA LYS A 124 -39.56 2.91 -12.85
C LYS A 124 -38.33 3.72 -13.26
N ASP A 125 -37.16 3.34 -12.78
CA ASP A 125 -36.02 4.23 -12.91
C ASP A 125 -35.52 4.40 -14.34
N PRO A 126 -35.18 5.65 -14.72
CA PRO A 126 -34.41 5.88 -15.91
C PRO A 126 -33.04 5.23 -15.75
N ILE A 127 -32.62 4.54 -16.80
CA ILE A 127 -31.30 3.92 -17.05
C ILE A 127 -30.09 4.69 -16.46
N SER A 128 -30.23 6.00 -16.26
CA SER A 128 -29.26 6.93 -15.69
C SER A 128 -28.64 6.51 -14.34
N ILE A 129 -29.41 5.99 -13.37
CA ILE A 129 -28.87 5.73 -12.01
C ILE A 129 -27.84 4.60 -12.01
N ARG A 130 -28.05 3.58 -12.85
CA ARG A 130 -27.11 2.47 -13.02
C ARG A 130 -25.73 2.94 -13.48
N PHE A 131 -25.70 3.91 -14.41
CA PHE A 131 -24.44 4.48 -14.90
C PHE A 131 -23.76 5.41 -13.90
N VAL A 132 -24.53 6.08 -13.03
CA VAL A 132 -23.94 6.85 -11.91
C VAL A 132 -23.26 5.91 -10.92
N PHE A 133 -23.91 4.79 -10.58
CA PHE A 133 -23.31 3.77 -9.73
C PHE A 133 -22.05 3.18 -10.38
N GLU A 134 -22.13 2.81 -11.66
CA GLU A 134 -20.99 2.27 -12.40
C GLU A 134 -19.81 3.27 -12.41
N TRP A 135 -20.09 4.55 -12.64
CA TRP A 135 -19.08 5.59 -12.57
C TRP A 135 -18.45 5.69 -11.18
N ALA A 136 -19.25 5.65 -10.11
CA ALA A 136 -18.74 5.66 -8.75
C ALA A 136 -17.81 4.46 -8.49
N MET A 137 -18.16 3.27 -9.00
CA MET A 137 -17.34 2.07 -8.89
C MET A 137 -16.04 2.15 -9.66
N VAL A 138 -16.08 2.52 -10.94
CA VAL A 138 -14.88 2.69 -11.76
C VAL A 138 -13.96 3.74 -11.16
N PHE A 139 -14.53 4.86 -10.72
CA PHE A 139 -13.78 5.93 -10.06
C PHE A 139 -13.11 5.43 -8.76
N ALA A 140 -13.83 4.69 -7.91
CA ALA A 140 -13.27 4.10 -6.70
C ALA A 140 -12.12 3.13 -7.01
N VAL A 141 -12.26 2.28 -8.04
CA VAL A 141 -11.20 1.35 -8.47
C VAL A 141 -9.96 2.09 -8.96
N VAL A 142 -10.12 3.10 -9.83
CA VAL A 142 -8.99 3.93 -10.31
C VAL A 142 -8.26 4.58 -9.15
N ARG A 143 -9.01 5.11 -8.17
CA ARG A 143 -8.42 5.70 -6.95
C ARG A 143 -7.72 4.68 -6.08
N PHE A 144 -8.27 3.48 -5.94
CA PHE A 144 -7.65 2.40 -5.20
C PHE A 144 -6.33 1.96 -5.84
N VAL A 145 -6.28 1.81 -7.16
CA VAL A 145 -5.03 1.52 -7.88
C VAL A 145 -3.99 2.61 -7.66
N ARG A 146 -4.39 3.89 -7.73
CA ARG A 146 -3.51 5.02 -7.41
C ARG A 146 -2.99 4.97 -5.96
N LEU A 147 -3.85 4.63 -5.01
CA LEU A 147 -3.49 4.48 -3.60
C LEU A 147 -2.42 3.38 -3.43
N VAL A 148 -2.66 2.18 -3.97
CA VAL A 148 -1.72 1.05 -3.91
C VAL A 148 -0.38 1.45 -4.52
N TRP A 149 -0.40 2.14 -5.66
CA TRP A 149 0.82 2.62 -6.29
C TRP A 149 1.61 3.61 -5.41
N ILE A 150 0.93 4.56 -4.76
CA ILE A 150 1.61 5.50 -3.83
C ILE A 150 2.18 4.74 -2.62
N PHE A 151 1.45 3.77 -2.06
CA PHE A 151 1.94 2.94 -0.97
C PHE A 151 3.18 2.13 -1.35
N ASP A 152 3.18 1.48 -2.52
CA ASP A 152 4.32 0.76 -3.06
C ASP A 152 5.56 1.67 -3.18
N ARG A 153 5.38 2.92 -3.63
CA ARG A 153 6.48 3.90 -3.67
C ARG A 153 7.01 4.27 -2.30
N ILE A 154 6.14 4.46 -1.32
CA ILE A 154 6.55 4.74 0.06
C ILE A 154 7.32 3.55 0.64
N LEU A 155 6.85 2.32 0.40
CA LEU A 155 7.53 1.09 0.85
C LEU A 155 8.91 0.94 0.21
N GLN A 156 9.04 1.14 -1.11
CA GLN A 156 10.34 1.11 -1.79
C GLN A 156 11.34 2.12 -1.21
N ILE A 157 10.86 3.29 -0.77
CA ILE A 157 11.71 4.28 -0.11
C ILE A 157 12.09 3.81 1.30
N ALA A 158 11.13 3.29 2.07
CA ALA A 158 11.38 2.74 3.40
C ALA A 158 12.36 1.56 3.38
N ASP A 159 12.27 0.67 2.39
CA ASP A 159 13.18 -0.47 2.25
C ASP A 159 14.61 -0.01 1.94
N ARG A 160 14.76 1.02 1.09
CA ARG A 160 16.07 1.65 0.83
C ARG A 160 16.65 2.28 2.10
N ASP A 161 15.83 2.79 2.99
CA ASP A 161 16.30 3.34 4.28
C ASP A 161 16.86 2.26 5.17
N LEU A 162 16.26 1.07 5.15
CA LEU A 162 16.74 -0.07 5.91
C LEU A 162 18.06 -0.61 5.34
N THR A 163 18.25 -0.57 4.01
CA THR A 163 19.51 -1.01 3.38
C THR A 163 20.64 0.02 3.48
N ASP A 164 20.31 1.32 3.39
CA ASP A 164 21.27 2.43 3.45
C ASP A 164 21.59 2.88 4.87
N ALA A 165 20.81 2.41 5.87
CA ALA A 165 21.12 2.66 7.27
C ALA A 165 22.58 2.27 7.53
N PRO A 166 23.44 3.19 8.01
CA PRO A 166 24.82 2.85 8.33
C PRO A 166 24.76 1.62 9.21
N ARG A 167 25.38 0.51 8.78
CA ARG A 167 25.55 -0.66 9.65
C ARG A 167 26.09 -0.08 10.94
N ARG A 168 25.29 -0.08 12.00
CA ARG A 168 25.74 0.40 13.30
C ARG A 168 26.96 -0.44 13.58
N THR A 169 28.14 0.15 13.49
CA THR A 169 29.37 -0.52 13.89
C THR A 169 29.09 -0.96 15.30
N PRO A 170 29.17 -2.26 15.63
CA PRO A 170 28.88 -2.73 16.97
C PRO A 170 29.63 -1.83 17.94
N ALA A 171 28.94 -1.26 18.91
CA ALA A 171 29.57 -0.37 19.87
C ALA A 171 30.80 -1.10 20.41
N ALA A 172 31.97 -0.44 20.38
CA ALA A 172 33.20 -1.06 20.80
C ALA A 172 32.98 -1.69 22.19
N PRO A 173 33.34 -2.96 22.40
CA PRO A 173 33.04 -3.64 23.66
C PRO A 173 33.56 -2.80 24.84
N SER A 174 32.69 -2.54 25.80
CA SER A 174 33.06 -1.73 26.96
C SER A 174 34.26 -2.36 27.68
N ALA A 175 35.11 -1.53 28.31
CA ALA A 175 36.26 -2.04 29.06
C ALA A 175 35.84 -3.05 30.14
N ARG A 176 34.65 -2.86 30.73
CA ARG A 176 34.04 -3.78 31.70
C ARG A 176 33.76 -5.15 31.08
N TRP A 177 33.11 -5.19 29.91
CA TRP A 177 32.83 -6.44 29.21
C TRP A 177 34.12 -7.16 28.82
N ARG A 178 35.13 -6.43 28.35
CA ARG A 178 36.44 -7.00 28.04
C ARG A 178 37.09 -7.63 29.27
N ARG A 179 36.95 -7.01 30.44
CA ARG A 179 37.50 -7.51 31.71
C ARG A 179 36.79 -8.78 32.19
N SER A 180 35.45 -8.78 32.22
CA SER A 180 34.67 -9.97 32.62
C SER A 180 34.87 -11.14 31.67
N ASN A 181 35.04 -10.87 30.37
CA ASN A 181 35.28 -11.94 29.40
C ASN A 181 36.71 -12.51 29.50
N ALA A 182 37.68 -11.69 29.92
CA ALA A 182 39.04 -12.16 30.20
C ALA A 182 39.09 -13.01 31.47
N GLU A 183 38.39 -12.59 32.53
CA GLU A 183 38.23 -13.36 33.78
C GLU A 183 37.54 -14.70 33.53
N ASN A 184 36.39 -14.70 32.85
CA ASN A 184 35.68 -15.93 32.50
C ASN A 184 36.51 -16.88 31.61
N ARG A 185 37.35 -16.34 30.70
CA ARG A 185 38.20 -17.17 29.84
C ARG A 185 39.37 -17.81 30.60
N ALA A 186 39.89 -17.13 31.62
CA ALA A 186 40.90 -17.69 32.51
C ALA A 186 40.34 -18.85 33.34
N GLU A 187 39.08 -18.78 33.74
CA GLU A 187 38.38 -19.84 34.48
C GLU A 187 38.05 -21.06 33.60
N ILE A 188 37.69 -20.85 32.33
CA ILE A 188 37.32 -21.93 31.38
C ILE A 188 38.54 -22.53 30.65
N THR A 189 39.77 -22.16 31.02
CA THR A 189 40.95 -22.91 30.57
C THR A 189 41.31 -23.91 31.66
N PRO A 190 40.64 -25.10 31.75
CA PRO A 190 41.12 -26.14 32.63
C PRO A 190 42.52 -26.48 32.16
N GLY A 191 43.46 -26.57 33.10
CA GLY A 191 44.85 -26.88 32.81
C GLY A 191 44.92 -28.06 31.85
N ASN A 192 45.42 -27.79 30.64
CA ASN A 192 45.85 -28.80 29.68
C ASN A 192 47.15 -29.47 30.18
N GLY A 193 47.14 -29.88 31.45
CA GLY A 193 48.29 -30.34 32.21
C GLY A 193 48.49 -31.86 32.18
N ASP A 194 47.47 -32.65 31.84
CA ASP A 194 47.50 -34.09 32.14
C ASP A 194 47.31 -35.04 30.94
N ASN A 195 47.48 -34.58 29.69
CA ASN A 195 47.42 -35.46 28.51
C ASN A 195 48.80 -35.92 27.97
N GLN A 196 49.89 -35.72 28.71
CA GLN A 196 51.21 -36.26 28.34
C GLN A 196 51.49 -37.68 28.86
N SER A 197 50.57 -38.31 29.59
CA SER A 197 50.79 -39.63 30.24
C SER A 197 50.19 -40.84 29.50
N LEU A 198 49.55 -40.68 28.33
CA LEU A 198 48.89 -41.78 27.61
C LEU A 198 49.62 -42.30 26.35
N GLU A 199 50.78 -41.75 25.97
CA GLU A 199 51.57 -42.27 24.83
C GLU A 199 52.60 -43.36 25.19
N ALA A 200 52.65 -43.80 26.45
CA ALA A 200 53.64 -44.80 26.91
C ALA A 200 53.02 -46.13 27.35
N GLN A 201 52.12 -46.73 26.56
CA GLN A 201 51.88 -48.18 26.68
C GLN A 201 51.25 -48.79 25.41
N ALA A 202 52.11 -49.07 24.43
CA ALA A 202 51.84 -50.09 23.42
C ALA A 202 52.77 -51.28 23.68
N PRO A 203 52.28 -52.44 24.15
CA PRO A 203 53.03 -53.68 24.09
C PRO A 203 52.82 -54.35 22.74
N GLY A 204 53.93 -54.65 22.07
CA GLY A 204 53.97 -55.66 21.02
C GLY A 204 54.09 -57.07 21.63
N ALA A 205 53.66 -58.04 20.82
CA ALA A 205 53.71 -59.51 20.97
C ALA A 205 52.62 -60.14 21.85
#